data_AF-A0A1B7NPM6-F1
#
_entry.id   AF-A0A1B7NPM6-F1
#
_cell.length_a   1.000
_cell.length_b   1.000
_cell.length_c   1.000
_cell.angle_alpha   90.00
_cell.angle_beta   90.00
_cell.angle_gamma   90.00
#
_symmetry.space_group_name_H-M   'P 1'
#
loop_
_entity.id
_entity.type
_entity.pdbx_description
1 polymer ?
#
loop_
_entity_poly.entity_id
_entity_poly.type
_entity_poly.pdbx_seq_one_letter_code
_entity_poly.pdbx_strand_id
1 'polypeptide(L)'
;MRDDLKLMNKEALNDVRIFTSSERRVSTSAQIFASSFLDQKNLPEDFIQVRKDLLDDSNAAKDEMDKVKKKLKLLLREGNSAPPQFAWPKENFPEPSIVLSTVVELMKFHREVMRYNFARLEGELNSASASGSSVDGQGKNAQDNPTLASIQGRWCAGEDAQLFKERWEKLFVEFCDTEKVDPSKLSELYDSMKFDALHNRQFLDWVFVPPDSMLQVDSGKQQVLGSSTDKLNPGGQDKQQQLNDGGNGSVGDASGGERSEDKNSISNTFAQRIGLKKKSVPDLSLMQPIGSLEDWYDSYFKLYPGSTQTKTKIDKRLSRLRQLYKLAKVLFDFVTPQEYGIDDDEKLEIGLLTSLPLLREIVMDLEEVQASPDAKSFFYFTKESHIYTLLNCILEGGIQTKIARRAIPELDYLSQICFELYEAQDSESATFSYSIRISISPGCHTFDPLDVQLDSRHAIGCAPRRSLTAHQDWKEVIETLKAKFDTVKLPKSFIAVNLSDKHAAAKYVDEEEKEEATGVESG
;
A
#
# COMPACT_ATOMS: atom_id res chain seq x y z
N MET A 1 -6.92 -16.96 17.70
CA MET A 1 -5.77 -16.96 18.64
C MET A 1 -6.09 -17.61 19.97
N ARG A 2 -6.94 -17.01 20.84
CA ARG A 2 -7.30 -17.62 22.13
C ARG A 2 -7.83 -19.05 21.98
N ASP A 3 -8.77 -19.24 21.06
CA ASP A 3 -9.35 -20.57 20.81
C ASP A 3 -8.31 -21.54 20.24
N ASP A 4 -7.36 -21.07 19.42
CA ASP A 4 -6.25 -21.89 18.94
C ASP A 4 -5.38 -22.37 20.11
N LEU A 5 -5.02 -21.48 21.05
CA LEU A 5 -4.23 -21.83 22.23
C LEU A 5 -5.02 -22.76 23.16
N LYS A 6 -6.33 -22.57 23.31
CA LYS A 6 -7.17 -23.51 24.08
C LYS A 6 -7.15 -24.94 23.52
N LEU A 7 -6.91 -25.09 22.22
CA LEU A 7 -6.77 -26.38 21.56
C LEU A 7 -5.35 -26.92 21.66
N MET A 8 -4.34 -26.06 21.50
CA MET A 8 -2.92 -26.47 21.50
C MET A 8 -2.36 -26.69 22.91
N ASN A 9 -2.44 -25.67 23.77
CA ASN A 9 -2.02 -25.72 25.16
C ASN A 9 -2.76 -24.62 25.97
N LYS A 10 -3.73 -25.04 26.80
CA LYS A 10 -4.52 -24.11 27.63
C LYS A 10 -3.68 -23.39 28.68
N GLU A 11 -2.58 -24.00 29.13
CA GLU A 11 -1.71 -23.46 30.16
C GLU A 11 -0.96 -22.21 29.69
N ALA A 12 -0.82 -22.02 28.37
CA ALA A 12 -0.27 -20.80 27.79
C ALA A 12 -1.10 -19.54 28.12
N LEU A 13 -2.31 -19.69 28.65
CA LEU A 13 -3.15 -18.59 29.13
C LEU A 13 -2.93 -18.24 30.62
N ASN A 14 -2.09 -19.00 31.34
CA ASN A 14 -1.88 -18.83 32.79
C ASN A 14 -0.86 -17.74 33.11
N ASP A 15 0.27 -17.70 32.41
CA ASP A 15 1.31 -16.67 32.52
C ASP A 15 1.37 -15.88 31.21
N VAL A 16 0.66 -14.75 31.18
CA VAL A 16 0.56 -13.87 30.01
C VAL A 16 1.15 -12.52 30.34
N ARG A 17 2.20 -12.13 29.62
CA ARG A 17 2.82 -10.81 29.71
C ARG A 17 2.55 -10.01 28.45
N ILE A 18 2.10 -8.77 28.61
CA ILE A 18 1.73 -7.90 27.49
C ILE A 18 2.51 -6.60 27.58
N PHE A 19 3.19 -6.29 26.48
CA PHE A 19 3.99 -5.09 26.30
C PHE A 19 3.46 -4.27 25.13
N THR A 20 3.50 -2.95 25.24
CA THR A 20 3.06 -2.04 24.18
C THR A 20 4.03 -0.90 23.97
N SER A 21 4.08 -0.39 22.74
CA SER A 21 4.66 0.93 22.45
C SER A 21 3.87 2.02 23.17
N SER A 22 4.45 3.22 23.25
CA SER A 22 3.80 4.38 23.86
C SER A 22 2.77 5.06 22.95
N GLU A 23 2.60 4.58 21.71
CA GLU A 23 1.62 5.13 20.79
C GLU A 23 0.19 4.76 21.24
N ARG A 24 -0.69 5.77 21.29
CA ARG A 24 -2.03 5.65 21.89
C ARG A 24 -2.91 4.59 21.22
N ARG A 25 -2.92 4.52 19.89
CA ARG A 25 -3.72 3.54 19.12
C ARG A 25 -3.19 2.12 19.31
N VAL A 26 -1.88 1.95 19.39
CA VAL A 26 -1.23 0.67 19.69
C VAL A 26 -1.59 0.22 21.11
N SER A 27 -1.44 1.10 22.09
CA SER A 27 -1.82 0.82 23.49
C SER A 27 -3.31 0.49 23.63
N THR A 28 -4.18 1.21 22.93
CA THR A 28 -5.63 0.91 22.90
C THR A 28 -5.89 -0.49 22.29
N SER A 29 -5.17 -0.84 21.22
CA SER A 29 -5.28 -2.17 20.60
C SER A 29 -4.83 -3.27 21.57
N ALA A 30 -3.73 -3.05 22.30
CA ALA A 30 -3.24 -3.96 23.33
C ALA A 30 -4.27 -4.16 24.46
N GLN A 31 -4.94 -3.10 24.91
CA GLN A 31 -5.98 -3.17 25.95
C GLN A 31 -7.20 -3.99 25.49
N ILE A 32 -7.70 -3.72 24.27
CA ILE A 32 -8.84 -4.45 23.70
C ILE A 32 -8.47 -5.93 23.49
N PHE A 33 -7.27 -6.19 22.95
CA PHE A 33 -6.76 -7.54 22.76
C PHE A 33 -6.65 -8.27 24.10
N ALA A 34 -5.99 -7.69 25.10
CA ALA A 34 -5.75 -8.33 26.39
C ALA A 34 -7.06 -8.75 27.06
N SER A 35 -8.03 -7.84 27.10
CA SER A 35 -9.35 -8.09 27.70
C SER A 35 -10.08 -9.24 26.99
N SER A 36 -10.01 -9.28 25.66
CA SER A 36 -10.67 -10.31 24.84
C SER A 36 -9.93 -11.65 24.89
N PHE A 37 -8.59 -11.62 24.92
CA PHE A 37 -7.72 -12.78 24.93
C PHE A 37 -7.77 -13.54 26.26
N LEU A 38 -7.78 -12.79 27.37
CA LEU A 38 -7.88 -13.33 28.72
C LEU A 38 -9.31 -13.59 29.16
N ASP A 39 -10.30 -13.09 28.41
CA ASP A 39 -11.73 -13.20 28.76
C ASP A 39 -12.03 -12.52 30.10
N GLN A 40 -11.40 -11.36 30.31
CA GLN A 40 -11.49 -10.55 31.52
C GLN A 40 -11.85 -9.12 31.14
N LYS A 41 -12.93 -8.59 31.72
CA LYS A 41 -13.42 -7.24 31.40
C LYS A 41 -12.55 -6.13 31.98
N ASN A 42 -11.94 -6.37 33.14
CA ASN A 42 -11.10 -5.42 33.86
C ASN A 42 -9.79 -6.12 34.15
N LEU A 43 -8.71 -5.58 33.58
CA LEU A 43 -7.34 -5.99 33.90
C LEU A 43 -6.74 -4.98 34.88
N PRO A 44 -5.78 -5.37 35.72
CA PRO A 44 -5.00 -4.44 36.53
C PRO A 44 -4.40 -3.31 35.69
N GLU A 45 -4.31 -2.09 36.23
CA GLU A 45 -3.80 -0.93 35.49
C GLU A 45 -2.36 -1.11 34.99
N ASP A 46 -1.56 -1.89 35.72
CA ASP A 46 -0.16 -2.21 35.44
C ASP A 46 0.03 -3.51 34.66
N PHE A 47 -1.05 -4.20 34.27
CA PHE A 47 -0.98 -5.48 33.56
C PHE A 47 -0.31 -5.36 32.18
N ILE A 48 -0.55 -4.24 31.50
CA ILE A 48 0.07 -3.94 30.20
C ILE A 48 1.21 -2.96 30.42
N GLN A 49 2.43 -3.39 30.11
CA GLN A 49 3.64 -2.59 30.36
C GLN A 49 4.05 -1.82 29.10
N VAL A 50 4.33 -0.53 29.24
CA VAL A 50 4.86 0.29 28.14
C VAL A 50 6.38 0.14 28.07
N ARG A 51 6.89 -0.45 26.99
CA ARG A 51 8.34 -0.70 26.76
C ARG A 51 8.84 0.10 25.57
N LYS A 52 9.07 1.41 25.78
CA LYS A 52 9.52 2.32 24.71
C LYS A 52 10.85 1.90 24.10
N ASP A 53 11.76 1.44 24.96
CA ASP A 53 13.10 0.94 24.60
C ASP A 53 13.08 -0.23 23.59
N LEU A 54 11.97 -0.98 23.55
CA LEU A 54 11.79 -2.13 22.66
C LEU A 54 10.85 -1.83 21.48
N LEU A 55 9.80 -1.04 21.72
CA LEU A 55 8.61 -0.99 20.85
C LEU A 55 8.33 0.38 20.22
N ASP A 56 9.07 1.43 20.60
CA ASP A 56 8.98 2.75 19.96
C ASP A 56 10.09 2.96 18.93
N ASP A 57 9.80 3.75 17.91
CA ASP A 57 10.78 4.11 16.87
C ASP A 57 11.96 4.87 17.46
N SER A 58 13.16 4.54 16.99
CA SER A 58 14.39 5.26 17.31
C SER A 58 14.92 6.01 16.08
N ASN A 59 15.86 6.93 16.28
CA ASN A 59 16.58 7.56 15.16
C ASN A 59 17.76 6.71 14.65
N ALA A 60 18.02 5.52 15.20
CA ALA A 60 19.23 4.76 14.89
C ALA A 60 19.32 4.33 13.42
N ALA A 61 18.19 4.05 12.77
CA ALA A 61 18.13 3.67 11.36
C ALA A 61 17.90 4.86 10.39
N LYS A 62 17.77 6.09 10.91
CA LYS A 62 17.32 7.23 10.10
C LYS A 62 18.21 7.49 8.89
N ASP A 63 19.53 7.51 9.09
CA ASP A 63 20.47 7.84 8.02
C ASP A 63 20.46 6.78 6.91
N GLU A 64 20.35 5.49 7.27
CA GLU A 64 20.26 4.40 6.30
C GLU A 64 18.92 4.43 5.54
N MET A 65 17.80 4.67 6.24
CA MET A 65 16.49 4.86 5.60
C MET A 65 16.47 6.07 4.65
N ASP A 66 17.13 7.17 5.00
CA ASP A 66 17.23 8.36 4.15
C ASP A 66 18.06 8.08 2.88
N LYS A 67 19.09 7.24 2.94
CA LYS A 67 19.83 6.78 1.75
C LYS A 67 18.95 5.90 0.86
N VAL A 68 18.21 4.97 1.44
CA VAL A 68 17.23 4.12 0.74
C VAL A 68 16.17 4.98 0.05
N LYS A 69 15.61 5.96 0.76
CA LYS A 69 14.64 6.90 0.21
C LYS A 69 15.18 7.67 -0.99
N LYS A 70 16.46 8.09 -0.97
CA LYS A 70 17.12 8.70 -2.13
C LYS A 70 17.23 7.74 -3.31
N LYS A 71 17.55 6.46 -3.08
CA LYS A 71 17.58 5.42 -4.13
C LYS A 71 16.18 5.18 -4.73
N LEU A 72 15.14 5.08 -3.91
CA LEU A 72 13.75 4.95 -4.36
C LEU A 72 13.30 6.14 -5.22
N LYS A 73 13.68 7.37 -4.81
CA LYS A 73 13.44 8.58 -5.63
C LYS A 73 14.09 8.51 -7.01
N LEU A 74 15.20 7.80 -7.18
CA LEU A 74 15.83 7.61 -8.49
C LEU A 74 15.08 6.59 -9.34
N LEU A 75 14.62 5.48 -8.73
CA LEU A 75 13.88 4.43 -9.43
C LEU A 75 12.53 4.91 -9.99
N LEU A 76 11.93 5.95 -9.40
CA LEU A 76 10.70 6.57 -9.90
C LEU A 76 10.92 7.57 -11.05
N ARG A 77 12.17 7.80 -11.50
CA ARG A 77 12.48 8.72 -12.62
C ARG A 77 12.38 8.02 -13.97
N GLU A 78 12.10 8.80 -15.01
CA GLU A 78 12.04 8.33 -16.41
C GLU A 78 13.27 7.48 -16.79
N GLY A 79 13.02 6.36 -17.48
CA GLY A 79 14.08 5.48 -18.01
C GLY A 79 14.60 4.43 -17.04
N ASN A 80 14.06 4.34 -15.82
CA ASN A 80 14.38 3.26 -14.89
C ASN A 80 13.25 2.21 -14.91
N SER A 81 13.61 0.96 -15.14
CA SER A 81 12.70 -0.17 -15.00
C SER A 81 12.60 -0.62 -13.55
N ALA A 82 11.49 -1.26 -13.19
CA ALA A 82 11.34 -1.87 -11.88
C ALA A 82 12.39 -3.00 -11.71
N PRO A 83 13.17 -3.01 -10.61
CA PRO A 83 14.12 -4.08 -10.36
C PRO A 83 13.42 -5.45 -10.26
N PRO A 84 14.00 -6.55 -10.78
CA PRO A 84 13.33 -7.86 -10.83
C PRO A 84 12.91 -8.44 -9.48
N GLN A 85 13.57 -8.00 -8.39
CA GLN A 85 13.30 -8.40 -7.02
C GLN A 85 12.14 -7.62 -6.38
N PHE A 86 11.68 -6.52 -7.00
CA PHE A 86 10.57 -5.72 -6.48
C PHE A 86 9.23 -6.37 -6.85
N ALA A 87 8.20 -6.07 -6.06
CA ALA A 87 6.84 -6.36 -6.45
C ALA A 87 6.47 -5.40 -7.59
N TRP A 88 6.51 -5.91 -8.83
CA TRP A 88 6.05 -5.18 -10.00
C TRP A 88 5.31 -6.10 -10.96
N PRO A 89 4.20 -5.65 -11.56
CA PRO A 89 3.55 -6.30 -12.70
C PRO A 89 4.51 -6.93 -13.73
N LYS A 90 4.35 -8.21 -14.03
CA LYS A 90 5.22 -8.94 -14.96
C LYS A 90 4.51 -9.23 -16.28
N GLU A 91 4.23 -8.21 -17.09
CA GLU A 91 3.88 -8.32 -18.54
C GLU A 91 3.46 -6.96 -19.10
N ASN A 92 4.25 -6.39 -20.03
CA ASN A 92 3.95 -5.14 -20.75
C ASN A 92 3.42 -3.97 -19.90
N PHE A 93 3.71 -3.98 -18.60
CA PHE A 93 3.25 -2.95 -17.70
C PHE A 93 4.18 -1.73 -17.81
N PRO A 94 3.64 -0.51 -17.76
CA PRO A 94 4.47 0.69 -17.87
C PRO A 94 5.58 0.74 -16.82
N GLU A 95 6.60 1.54 -17.08
CA GLU A 95 7.65 1.83 -16.11
C GLU A 95 7.09 2.59 -14.89
N PRO A 96 7.73 2.49 -13.70
CA PRO A 96 7.28 3.17 -12.49
C PRO A 96 7.03 4.68 -12.66
N SER A 97 7.87 5.36 -13.44
CA SER A 97 7.72 6.79 -13.75
C SER A 97 6.43 7.13 -14.52
N ILE A 98 6.02 6.26 -15.44
CA ILE A 98 4.78 6.41 -16.23
C ILE A 98 3.56 6.18 -15.34
N VAL A 99 3.63 5.15 -14.49
CA VAL A 99 2.56 4.86 -13.52
C VAL A 99 2.38 6.03 -12.53
N LEU A 100 3.48 6.55 -11.98
CA LEU A 100 3.46 7.72 -11.11
C LEU A 100 2.87 8.95 -11.81
N SER A 101 3.27 9.21 -13.05
CA SER A 101 2.73 10.32 -13.84
C SER A 101 1.22 10.19 -14.04
N THR A 102 0.74 8.97 -14.30
CA THR A 102 -0.69 8.67 -14.45
C THR A 102 -1.46 8.89 -13.14
N VAL A 103 -0.88 8.48 -12.00
CA VAL A 103 -1.46 8.77 -10.67
C VAL A 103 -1.58 10.26 -10.45
N VAL A 104 -0.55 11.06 -10.77
CA VAL A 104 -0.59 12.53 -10.65
C VAL A 104 -1.69 13.15 -11.53
N GLU A 105 -1.87 12.66 -12.76
CA GLU A 105 -2.94 13.12 -13.65
C GLU A 105 -4.33 12.78 -13.10
N LEU A 106 -4.52 11.55 -12.60
CA LEU A 106 -5.76 11.13 -11.94
C LEU A 106 -6.04 11.97 -10.69
N MET A 107 -5.01 12.27 -9.88
CA MET A 107 -5.13 13.15 -8.71
C MET A 107 -5.59 14.56 -9.11
N LYS A 108 -5.06 15.12 -10.19
CA LYS A 108 -5.51 16.44 -10.71
C LYS A 108 -6.96 16.42 -11.15
N PHE A 109 -7.37 15.37 -11.87
CA PHE A 109 -8.77 15.19 -12.25
C PHE A 109 -9.69 15.08 -11.03
N HIS A 110 -9.33 14.24 -10.06
CA HIS A 110 -10.14 14.04 -8.85
C HIS A 110 -10.18 15.28 -7.95
N ARG A 111 -9.14 16.12 -7.95
CA ARG A 111 -9.15 17.44 -7.30
C ARG A 111 -10.27 18.33 -7.86
N GLU A 112 -10.39 18.42 -9.19
CA GLU A 112 -11.44 19.21 -9.84
C GLU A 112 -12.83 18.68 -9.52
N VAL A 113 -13.02 17.35 -9.58
CA VAL A 113 -14.30 16.69 -9.29
C VAL A 113 -14.71 16.91 -7.82
N MET A 114 -13.80 16.69 -6.88
CA MET A 114 -14.09 16.87 -5.45
C MET A 114 -14.48 18.32 -5.16
N ARG A 115 -13.71 19.30 -5.65
CA ARG A 115 -13.99 20.72 -5.43
C ARG A 115 -15.33 21.12 -6.03
N TYR A 116 -15.68 20.62 -7.21
CA TYR A 116 -17.00 20.84 -7.82
C TYR A 116 -18.13 20.30 -6.94
N ASN A 117 -18.02 19.06 -6.46
CA ASN A 117 -19.06 18.43 -5.65
C ASN A 117 -19.19 19.06 -4.25
N PHE A 118 -18.09 19.47 -3.62
CA PHE A 118 -18.13 20.24 -2.37
C PHE A 118 -18.74 21.63 -2.55
N ALA A 119 -18.39 22.36 -3.62
CA ALA A 119 -19.01 23.66 -3.90
C ALA A 119 -20.53 23.53 -4.09
N ARG A 120 -21.00 22.44 -4.72
CA ARG A 120 -22.42 22.13 -4.83
C ARG A 120 -23.06 21.88 -3.46
N LEU A 121 -22.40 21.11 -2.58
CA LEU A 121 -22.87 20.83 -1.21
C LEU A 121 -22.95 22.10 -0.36
N GLU A 122 -21.95 22.97 -0.42
CA GLU A 122 -21.87 24.23 0.32
C GLU A 122 -22.93 25.24 -0.17
N GLY A 123 -23.17 25.30 -1.49
CA GLY A 123 -24.23 26.12 -2.08
C GLY A 123 -25.62 25.80 -1.53
N GLU A 124 -25.86 24.54 -1.13
CA GLU A 124 -27.12 24.12 -0.52
C GLU A 124 -27.25 24.55 0.93
N LEU A 125 -26.20 24.35 1.73
CA LEU A 125 -26.19 24.77 3.14
C LEU A 125 -26.48 26.27 3.25
N ASN A 126 -25.89 27.06 2.36
CA ASN A 126 -26.10 28.51 2.31
C ASN A 126 -27.52 28.87 1.85
N SER A 127 -28.13 28.10 0.94
CA SER A 127 -29.51 28.30 0.46
C SER A 127 -30.57 27.85 1.49
N ALA A 128 -30.31 26.79 2.23
CA ALA A 128 -31.15 26.30 3.33
C ALA A 128 -31.10 27.22 4.56
N SER A 129 -29.94 27.84 4.83
CA SER A 129 -29.80 28.82 5.93
C SER A 129 -30.44 30.17 5.63
N ALA A 130 -30.56 30.55 4.35
CA ALA A 130 -31.20 31.79 3.91
C ALA A 130 -32.74 31.73 3.82
N SER A 131 -33.33 30.53 3.83
CA SER A 131 -34.78 30.30 3.73
C SER A 131 -35.49 30.16 5.09
N GLY A 132 -34.83 30.56 6.18
CA GLY A 132 -35.40 30.65 7.53
C GLY A 132 -36.46 31.74 7.72
N SER A 133 -37.13 32.20 6.67
CA SER A 133 -38.30 33.08 6.75
C SER A 133 -39.14 32.99 5.48
N SER A 134 -40.44 32.74 5.70
CA SER A 134 -41.60 32.90 4.81
C SER A 134 -42.09 31.72 3.96
N VAL A 135 -43.42 31.66 3.95
CA VAL A 135 -44.36 30.65 3.50
C VAL A 135 -44.65 30.84 1.99
N ASP A 136 -45.21 29.78 1.41
CA ASP A 136 -45.88 29.66 0.10
C ASP A 136 -45.06 29.27 -1.13
N GLY A 137 -45.59 28.21 -1.77
CA GLY A 137 -44.93 27.48 -2.83
C GLY A 137 -45.13 28.04 -4.23
N GLN A 138 -44.24 27.63 -5.13
CA GLN A 138 -44.57 27.12 -6.45
C GLN A 138 -43.31 26.51 -7.09
N GLY A 139 -43.50 25.36 -7.72
CA GLY A 139 -42.46 24.46 -8.18
C GLY A 139 -41.41 25.12 -9.09
N LYS A 140 -40.15 24.86 -8.75
CA LYS A 140 -39.03 24.86 -9.69
C LYS A 140 -38.32 23.53 -9.51
N ASN A 141 -37.97 22.89 -10.63
CA ASN A 141 -37.30 21.60 -10.71
C ASN A 141 -36.12 21.53 -9.71
N ALA A 142 -36.36 20.93 -8.55
CA ALA A 142 -35.31 20.53 -7.63
C ALA A 142 -34.65 19.33 -8.29
N GLN A 143 -33.51 19.56 -8.93
CA GLN A 143 -32.59 18.47 -9.19
C GLN A 143 -32.20 17.96 -7.80
N ASP A 144 -32.61 16.73 -7.45
CA ASP A 144 -32.44 16.10 -6.14
C ASP A 144 -30.98 16.16 -5.70
N ASN A 145 -30.60 17.23 -5.00
CA ASN A 145 -29.28 17.33 -4.41
C ASN A 145 -29.34 16.70 -3.00
N PRO A 146 -28.44 15.76 -2.69
CA PRO A 146 -28.53 14.99 -1.47
C PRO A 146 -27.94 15.75 -0.28
N THR A 147 -28.66 15.78 0.84
CA THR A 147 -28.13 16.23 2.14
C THR A 147 -26.95 15.36 2.60
N LEU A 148 -26.03 15.90 3.42
CA LEU A 148 -24.88 15.14 3.92
C LEU A 148 -25.29 13.83 4.61
N ALA A 149 -26.34 13.86 5.44
CA ALA A 149 -26.86 12.67 6.12
C ALA A 149 -27.46 11.63 5.16
N SER A 150 -27.98 12.06 4.00
CA SER A 150 -28.46 11.16 2.95
C SER A 150 -27.34 10.55 2.11
N ILE A 151 -26.17 11.20 2.06
CA ILE A 151 -24.97 10.65 1.41
C ILE A 151 -24.29 9.65 2.35
N GLN A 152 -24.01 10.06 3.59
CA GLN A 152 -23.38 9.22 4.59
C GLN A 152 -23.91 9.54 6.00
N GLY A 153 -24.78 8.67 6.50
CA GLY A 153 -25.41 8.85 7.81
C GLY A 153 -24.52 8.50 9.00
N ARG A 154 -23.49 7.67 8.80
CA ARG A 154 -22.56 7.23 9.87
C ARG A 154 -21.12 7.41 9.42
N TRP A 155 -20.33 8.04 10.26
CA TRP A 155 -18.89 8.21 10.10
C TRP A 155 -18.14 7.38 11.15
N CYS A 156 -16.96 6.87 10.80
CA CYS A 156 -16.12 6.07 11.68
C CYS A 156 -14.98 6.92 12.26
N ALA A 157 -14.43 6.51 13.41
CA ALA A 157 -13.22 7.09 13.99
C ALA A 157 -13.25 8.62 14.22
N GLY A 158 -14.44 9.23 14.37
CA GLY A 158 -14.60 10.67 14.55
C GLY A 158 -14.44 11.47 13.25
N GLU A 159 -14.42 10.82 12.09
CA GLU A 159 -14.40 11.48 10.78
C GLU A 159 -15.70 12.25 10.50
N ASP A 160 -15.60 13.18 9.56
CA ASP A 160 -16.73 13.85 8.92
C ASP A 160 -16.33 14.29 7.49
N ALA A 161 -17.26 14.93 6.78
CA ALA A 161 -17.00 15.40 5.42
C ALA A 161 -15.90 16.46 5.33
N GLN A 162 -15.70 17.25 6.38
CA GLN A 162 -14.70 18.31 6.40
C GLN A 162 -13.30 17.74 6.66
N LEU A 163 -13.15 16.81 7.61
CA LEU A 163 -11.91 16.07 7.83
C LEU A 163 -11.51 15.25 6.59
N PHE A 164 -12.48 14.62 5.92
CA PHE A 164 -12.27 14.00 4.62
C PHE A 164 -11.71 15.00 3.60
N LYS A 165 -12.36 16.18 3.46
CA LYS A 165 -11.95 17.24 2.53
C LYS A 165 -10.52 17.70 2.81
N GLU A 166 -10.20 17.98 4.06
CA GLU A 166 -8.89 18.46 4.49
C GLU A 166 -7.78 17.46 4.18
N ARG A 167 -8.00 16.17 4.47
CA ARG A 167 -7.06 15.10 4.12
C ARG A 167 -6.84 15.01 2.61
N TRP A 168 -7.90 15.00 1.82
CA TRP A 168 -7.78 14.90 0.36
C TRP A 168 -7.16 16.16 -0.27
N GLU A 169 -7.49 17.36 0.21
CA GLU A 169 -6.82 18.60 -0.25
C GLU A 169 -5.32 18.57 0.07
N LYS A 170 -4.92 18.06 1.24
CA LYS A 170 -3.51 17.88 1.57
C LYS A 170 -2.82 16.90 0.60
N LEU A 171 -3.40 15.73 0.37
CA LEU A 171 -2.90 14.76 -0.62
C LEU A 171 -2.80 15.38 -2.01
N PHE A 172 -3.81 16.15 -2.40
CA PHE A 172 -3.78 16.85 -3.66
C PHE A 172 -2.60 17.81 -3.73
N VAL A 173 -2.34 18.63 -2.70
CA VAL A 173 -1.20 19.57 -2.71
C VAL A 173 0.10 18.81 -2.91
N GLU A 174 0.27 17.71 -2.18
CA GLU A 174 1.48 16.89 -2.22
C GLU A 174 1.74 16.23 -3.58
N PHE A 175 0.69 15.86 -4.32
CA PHE A 175 0.81 15.19 -5.63
C PHE A 175 0.70 16.12 -6.84
N CYS A 176 -0.13 17.17 -6.77
CA CYS A 176 -0.44 18.00 -7.92
C CYS A 176 0.44 19.25 -8.02
N ASP A 177 0.89 19.79 -6.88
CA ASP A 177 1.54 21.09 -6.78
C ASP A 177 3.05 20.99 -6.50
N THR A 178 3.57 19.76 -6.35
CA THR A 178 5.01 19.49 -6.21
C THR A 178 5.62 19.09 -7.55
N GLU A 179 6.88 19.47 -7.81
CA GLU A 179 7.58 19.04 -9.02
C GLU A 179 7.90 17.54 -9.03
N LYS A 180 8.18 16.98 -7.84
CA LYS A 180 8.54 15.59 -7.66
C LYS A 180 7.84 15.05 -6.43
N VAL A 181 7.02 14.02 -6.64
CA VAL A 181 6.35 13.30 -5.56
C VAL A 181 7.38 12.59 -4.69
N ASP A 182 7.31 12.80 -3.39
CA ASP A 182 8.13 12.08 -2.43
C ASP A 182 7.60 10.63 -2.27
N PRO A 183 8.45 9.58 -2.33
CA PRO A 183 7.99 8.20 -2.26
C PRO A 183 7.11 7.88 -1.05
N SER A 184 7.37 8.50 0.11
CA SER A 184 6.58 8.23 1.32
C SER A 184 5.13 8.72 1.22
N LYS A 185 4.82 9.58 0.23
CA LYS A 185 3.44 10.03 -0.06
C LYS A 185 2.61 8.98 -0.78
N LEU A 186 3.25 8.00 -1.43
CA LEU A 186 2.55 6.89 -2.07
C LEU A 186 1.88 5.99 -1.03
N SER A 187 2.56 5.76 0.11
CA SER A 187 1.99 5.11 1.28
C SER A 187 0.78 5.88 1.83
N GLU A 188 0.94 7.18 2.06
CA GLU A 188 -0.12 8.05 2.60
C GLU A 188 -1.36 8.10 1.69
N LEU A 189 -1.16 8.16 0.36
CA LEU A 189 -2.25 8.10 -0.62
C LEU A 189 -2.99 6.76 -0.55
N TYR A 190 -2.25 5.65 -0.62
CA TYR A 190 -2.85 4.31 -0.61
C TYR A 190 -3.65 4.06 0.67
N ASP A 191 -3.07 4.35 1.84
CA ASP A 191 -3.72 4.17 3.14
C ASP A 191 -4.98 5.03 3.28
N SER A 192 -4.93 6.28 2.81
CA SER A 192 -6.10 7.18 2.83
C SER A 192 -7.22 6.65 1.95
N MET A 193 -6.90 6.22 0.73
CA MET A 193 -7.88 5.63 -0.18
C MET A 193 -8.47 4.33 0.37
N LYS A 194 -7.65 3.47 0.96
CA LYS A 194 -8.09 2.22 1.60
C LYS A 194 -9.00 2.50 2.78
N PHE A 195 -8.64 3.43 3.65
CA PHE A 195 -9.48 3.84 4.77
C PHE A 195 -10.84 4.36 4.28
N ASP A 196 -10.85 5.27 3.30
CA ASP A 196 -12.11 5.84 2.79
C ASP A 196 -12.96 4.82 2.04
N ALA A 197 -12.33 3.89 1.32
CA ALA A 197 -13.03 2.78 0.69
C ALA A 197 -13.79 1.93 1.71
N LEU A 198 -13.21 1.70 2.89
CA LEU A 198 -13.79 0.85 3.93
C LEU A 198 -14.76 1.60 4.85
N HIS A 199 -14.45 2.84 5.21
CA HIS A 199 -15.16 3.57 6.26
C HIS A 199 -16.08 4.66 5.73
N ASN A 200 -15.76 5.23 4.57
CA ASN A 200 -16.43 6.40 4.01
C ASN A 200 -16.96 6.15 2.59
N ARG A 201 -17.27 4.88 2.25
CA ARG A 201 -17.58 4.47 0.88
C ARG A 201 -18.64 5.33 0.21
N GLN A 202 -19.76 5.53 0.89
CA GLN A 202 -20.91 6.21 0.30
C GLN A 202 -20.55 7.65 -0.05
N PHE A 203 -19.81 8.32 0.84
CA PHE A 203 -19.30 9.66 0.60
C PHE A 203 -18.19 9.68 -0.47
N LEU A 204 -17.24 8.75 -0.41
CA LEU A 204 -16.15 8.60 -1.38
C LEU A 204 -16.69 8.44 -2.81
N ASP A 205 -17.63 7.53 -3.00
CA ASP A 205 -18.26 7.30 -4.30
C ASP A 205 -18.98 8.56 -4.76
N TRP A 206 -19.79 9.19 -3.90
CA TRP A 206 -20.55 10.40 -4.24
C TRP A 206 -19.64 11.58 -4.61
N VAL A 207 -18.64 11.88 -3.79
CA VAL A 207 -17.81 13.08 -3.93
C VAL A 207 -16.90 13.02 -5.16
N PHE A 208 -16.57 11.80 -5.62
CA PHE A 208 -15.76 11.59 -6.81
C PHE A 208 -16.57 11.18 -8.05
N VAL A 209 -17.90 11.28 -8.04
CA VAL A 209 -18.69 11.21 -9.28
C VAL A 209 -18.47 12.50 -10.09
N PRO A 210 -17.85 12.44 -11.29
CA PRO A 210 -17.73 13.60 -12.15
C PRO A 210 -19.09 13.99 -12.78
N PRO A 211 -19.34 15.29 -13.01
CA PRO A 211 -20.45 15.73 -13.85
C PRO A 211 -20.22 15.34 -15.31
N ASP A 212 -21.30 15.13 -16.08
CA ASP A 212 -21.23 14.69 -17.48
C ASP A 212 -20.41 15.63 -18.38
N SER A 213 -20.36 16.92 -18.06
CA SER A 213 -19.53 17.91 -18.76
C SER A 213 -18.03 17.60 -18.66
N MET A 214 -17.54 17.15 -17.50
CA MET A 214 -16.13 16.82 -17.30
C MET A 214 -15.73 15.53 -18.02
N LEU A 215 -16.68 14.61 -18.25
CA LEU A 215 -16.43 13.38 -19.01
C LEU A 215 -16.27 13.66 -20.52
N GLN A 216 -16.96 14.66 -21.06
CA GLN A 216 -16.95 15.00 -22.50
C GLN A 216 -15.71 15.79 -22.93
N VAL A 217 -15.12 16.61 -22.05
CA VAL A 217 -13.93 17.42 -22.36
C VAL A 217 -12.72 16.57 -22.72
N ASP A 218 -12.59 15.38 -22.14
CA ASP A 218 -11.51 14.45 -22.48
C ASP A 218 -11.76 13.69 -23.79
N SER A 219 -13.01 13.37 -24.13
CA SER A 219 -13.35 12.79 -25.44
C SER A 219 -13.11 13.79 -26.59
N GLY A 220 -13.29 15.10 -26.34
CA GLY A 220 -13.07 16.16 -27.31
C GLY A 220 -11.61 16.41 -27.67
N LYS A 221 -10.66 16.15 -26.77
CA LYS A 221 -9.21 16.24 -27.06
C LYS A 221 -8.70 15.10 -27.96
N GLN A 222 -9.43 13.97 -28.03
CA GLN A 222 -9.09 12.84 -28.90
C GLN A 222 -9.56 13.01 -30.36
N GLN A 223 -10.53 13.88 -30.66
CA GLN A 223 -11.07 14.04 -32.03
C GLN A 223 -10.38 15.10 -32.91
N VAL A 224 -9.45 15.91 -32.38
CA VAL A 224 -8.83 17.01 -33.15
C VAL A 224 -7.65 16.55 -34.03
N LEU A 225 -7.22 15.28 -33.96
CA LEU A 225 -6.28 14.67 -34.91
C LEU A 225 -6.96 13.58 -35.75
N GLY A 226 -7.94 13.95 -36.56
CA GLY A 226 -8.61 12.99 -37.44
C GLY A 226 -9.70 13.59 -38.31
N SER A 227 -9.40 14.66 -39.06
CA SER A 227 -10.32 15.17 -40.07
C SER A 227 -9.57 15.67 -41.30
N SER A 228 -9.29 14.75 -42.22
CA SER A 228 -9.25 15.06 -43.65
C SER A 228 -10.24 14.13 -44.34
N THR A 229 -11.48 14.58 -44.45
CA THR A 229 -12.51 13.97 -45.30
C THR A 229 -12.28 14.44 -46.74
N ASP A 230 -11.79 13.58 -47.61
CA ASP A 230 -12.12 13.66 -49.04
C ASP A 230 -13.40 12.87 -49.29
N LYS A 231 -14.42 13.59 -49.76
CA LYS A 231 -15.71 13.06 -50.17
C LYS A 231 -15.55 12.37 -51.53
N LEU A 232 -16.23 11.24 -51.72
CA LEU A 232 -17.08 10.98 -52.89
C LEU A 232 -18.03 9.82 -52.59
N ASN A 233 -19.28 10.01 -53.00
CA ASN A 233 -20.49 9.26 -52.62
C ASN A 233 -20.92 8.36 -53.84
N PRO A 234 -22.12 7.75 -53.88
CA PRO A 234 -22.36 6.33 -53.59
C PRO A 234 -22.99 5.52 -54.76
N GLY A 235 -23.03 4.19 -54.61
CA GLY A 235 -24.09 3.33 -55.19
C GLY A 235 -23.67 2.39 -56.33
N GLY A 236 -24.03 1.09 -56.20
CA GLY A 236 -24.00 0.11 -57.30
C GLY A 236 -23.98 -1.35 -56.81
N GLN A 237 -24.98 -2.12 -57.26
CA GLN A 237 -25.36 -3.47 -56.83
C GLN A 237 -24.47 -4.63 -57.33
N ASP A 238 -24.61 -5.77 -56.64
CA ASP A 238 -24.55 -7.18 -57.09
C ASP A 238 -23.33 -7.72 -57.87
N LYS A 239 -22.68 -8.77 -57.32
CA LYS A 239 -22.83 -10.17 -57.81
C LYS A 239 -21.92 -11.18 -57.09
N GLN A 240 -22.51 -12.35 -56.84
CA GLN A 240 -21.90 -13.63 -56.50
C GLN A 240 -21.02 -14.19 -57.63
N GLN A 241 -19.93 -14.89 -57.25
CA GLN A 241 -19.46 -16.19 -57.81
C GLN A 241 -18.13 -16.57 -57.11
N GLN A 242 -18.08 -17.59 -56.26
CA GLN A 242 -17.83 -19.02 -56.55
C GLN A 242 -16.53 -19.36 -57.31
N LEU A 243 -15.61 -19.95 -56.53
CA LEU A 243 -14.88 -21.22 -56.73
C LEU A 243 -13.71 -21.33 -57.74
N ASN A 244 -12.75 -22.15 -57.27
CA ASN A 244 -11.82 -23.03 -57.98
C ASN A 244 -10.54 -22.37 -58.55
N ASP A 245 -9.36 -23.00 -58.57
CA ASP A 245 -8.86 -24.34 -58.18
C ASP A 245 -7.31 -24.29 -58.34
N GLY A 246 -6.59 -25.27 -57.74
CA GLY A 246 -5.24 -25.78 -58.06
C GLY A 246 -4.06 -24.82 -58.33
N GLY A 247 -2.84 -25.07 -57.91
CA GLY A 247 -2.22 -26.28 -57.40
C GLY A 247 -0.71 -26.22 -57.68
N ASN A 248 0.05 -26.87 -56.79
CA ASN A 248 1.39 -27.44 -56.96
C ASN A 248 2.60 -26.56 -57.36
N GLY A 249 3.73 -26.83 -56.69
CA GLY A 249 5.04 -26.71 -57.35
C GLY A 249 6.24 -26.25 -56.51
N SER A 250 6.46 -26.89 -55.37
CA SER A 250 7.75 -27.35 -54.81
C SER A 250 9.12 -26.98 -55.49
N VAL A 251 10.09 -26.76 -54.59
CA VAL A 251 11.57 -27.06 -54.64
C VAL A 251 12.58 -25.99 -55.05
N GLY A 252 13.51 -25.73 -54.12
CA GLY A 252 14.96 -25.56 -54.33
C GLY A 252 15.43 -24.12 -54.58
N ASP A 253 16.60 -23.66 -54.16
CA ASP A 253 17.70 -24.25 -53.41
C ASP A 253 18.60 -23.05 -53.00
N ALA A 254 19.60 -23.36 -52.19
CA ALA A 254 20.50 -22.49 -51.43
C ALA A 254 21.38 -21.49 -52.21
N SER A 255 21.97 -20.64 -51.38
CA SER A 255 23.39 -20.23 -51.37
C SER A 255 23.77 -18.86 -51.95
N GLY A 256 24.32 -18.04 -51.04
CA GLY A 256 25.68 -17.51 -51.17
C GLY A 256 25.86 -16.20 -51.94
N GLY A 257 26.60 -15.27 -51.36
CA GLY A 257 27.29 -14.24 -52.15
C GLY A 257 27.41 -12.89 -51.48
N GLU A 258 28.57 -12.68 -50.88
CA GLU A 258 29.10 -11.46 -50.27
C GLU A 258 29.13 -10.20 -51.17
N ARG A 259 29.23 -9.06 -50.46
CA ARG A 259 30.01 -7.82 -50.77
C ARG A 259 29.63 -7.00 -52.00
N SER A 260 29.34 -5.72 -51.80
CA SER A 260 30.37 -4.68 -51.87
C SER A 260 29.81 -3.29 -51.52
N GLU A 261 30.71 -2.50 -50.94
CA GLU A 261 30.58 -1.14 -50.42
C GLU A 261 30.34 -0.10 -51.51
N ASP A 262 29.71 1.05 -51.16
CA ASP A 262 30.29 2.36 -51.48
C ASP A 262 29.69 3.53 -50.65
N LYS A 263 30.55 4.00 -49.74
CA LYS A 263 30.98 5.38 -49.43
C LYS A 263 30.03 6.60 -49.53
N ASN A 264 30.00 7.30 -48.39
CA ASN A 264 30.14 8.75 -48.15
C ASN A 264 29.16 9.75 -48.81
N SER A 265 28.46 10.51 -47.96
CA SER A 265 28.94 11.85 -47.62
C SER A 265 28.25 12.42 -46.37
N ILE A 266 29.08 12.89 -45.45
CA ILE A 266 28.71 13.72 -44.30
C ILE A 266 28.68 15.17 -44.78
N SER A 267 27.59 15.88 -44.53
CA SER A 267 27.57 17.33 -44.42
C SER A 267 26.69 17.71 -43.24
N ASN A 268 27.35 18.05 -42.13
CA ASN A 268 26.73 18.73 -41.00
C ASN A 268 26.52 20.21 -41.37
N THR A 269 25.32 20.74 -41.13
CA THR A 269 25.18 22.17 -40.81
C THR A 269 24.14 22.36 -39.72
N PHE A 270 24.50 23.26 -38.82
CA PHE A 270 24.09 23.45 -37.44
C PHE A 270 22.95 24.49 -37.34
N ALA A 271 22.14 24.35 -36.27
CA ALA A 271 21.27 25.34 -35.63
C ALA A 271 19.79 25.53 -36.09
N GLN A 272 18.91 25.02 -35.21
CA GLN A 272 17.73 25.64 -34.59
C GLN A 272 16.41 25.80 -35.39
N ARG A 273 15.36 25.11 -34.93
CA ARG A 273 14.34 25.73 -34.05
C ARG A 273 13.35 24.70 -33.46
N ILE A 274 13.52 24.51 -32.15
CA ILE A 274 12.51 24.37 -31.07
C ILE A 274 11.08 24.03 -31.50
N GLY A 275 10.67 22.81 -31.16
CA GLY A 275 9.27 22.42 -31.01
C GLY A 275 9.14 21.55 -29.76
N LEU A 276 8.75 22.17 -28.64
CA LEU A 276 8.36 21.50 -27.41
C LEU A 276 7.12 20.62 -27.68
N LYS A 277 7.33 19.39 -28.14
CA LYS A 277 6.29 18.36 -28.11
C LYS A 277 6.17 17.89 -26.66
N LYS A 278 5.14 18.36 -25.94
CA LYS A 278 4.65 17.66 -24.74
C LYS A 278 4.48 16.20 -25.13
N LYS A 279 5.30 15.30 -24.56
CA LYS A 279 5.05 13.87 -24.66
C LYS A 279 3.66 13.63 -24.05
N SER A 280 2.71 13.18 -24.85
CA SER A 280 1.43 12.68 -24.33
C SER A 280 1.74 11.45 -23.47
N VAL A 281 1.47 11.53 -22.18
CA VAL A 281 1.50 10.37 -21.28
C VAL A 281 0.48 9.36 -21.84
N PRO A 282 0.83 8.06 -21.94
CA PRO A 282 -0.09 7.06 -22.47
C PRO A 282 -1.37 7.03 -21.62
N ASP A 283 -2.52 7.13 -22.30
CA ASP A 283 -3.83 6.99 -21.68
C ASP A 283 -4.04 5.53 -21.24
N LEU A 284 -3.58 5.26 -20.02
CA LEU A 284 -3.67 3.97 -19.36
C LEU A 284 -5.10 3.55 -19.05
N SER A 285 -6.10 4.43 -19.23
CA SER A 285 -7.52 4.08 -19.10
C SER A 285 -8.01 3.15 -20.23
N LEU A 286 -7.27 3.09 -21.35
CA LEU A 286 -7.53 2.22 -22.50
C LEU A 286 -6.72 0.92 -22.48
N MET A 287 -5.76 0.76 -21.56
CA MET A 287 -5.12 -0.54 -21.35
C MET A 287 -6.18 -1.51 -20.80
N GLN A 288 -6.13 -2.76 -21.27
CA GLN A 288 -7.00 -3.85 -20.80
C GLN A 288 -7.19 -3.77 -19.29
N PRO A 289 -8.38 -4.09 -18.73
CA PRO A 289 -8.56 -4.09 -17.30
C PRO A 289 -7.40 -4.85 -16.68
N ILE A 290 -6.55 -4.12 -15.93
CA ILE A 290 -5.58 -4.76 -15.03
C ILE A 290 -6.40 -5.83 -14.33
N GLY A 291 -6.02 -7.10 -14.54
CA GLY A 291 -6.76 -8.28 -14.08
C GLY A 291 -7.09 -8.19 -12.60
N SER A 292 -7.80 -9.17 -12.06
CA SER A 292 -8.01 -9.17 -10.61
C SER A 292 -6.65 -9.05 -9.93
N LEU A 293 -6.48 -8.10 -8.99
CA LEU A 293 -5.23 -7.95 -8.23
C LEU A 293 -4.87 -9.27 -7.51
N GLU A 294 -5.86 -10.16 -7.36
CA GLU A 294 -5.77 -11.51 -6.83
C GLU A 294 -4.94 -12.46 -7.71
N ASP A 295 -4.95 -12.30 -9.04
CA ASP A 295 -4.19 -13.15 -9.98
C ASP A 295 -2.67 -12.87 -9.94
N TRP A 296 -2.26 -11.85 -9.18
CA TRP A 296 -0.90 -11.29 -9.20
C TRP A 296 -0.01 -11.83 -8.07
N TYR A 297 -0.62 -12.42 -7.05
CA TYR A 297 0.09 -13.04 -5.94
C TYR A 297 -0.06 -14.56 -6.05
N ASP A 298 1.06 -15.28 -6.09
CA ASP A 298 1.11 -16.72 -5.80
C ASP A 298 0.67 -16.92 -4.33
N SER A 299 -0.64 -16.95 -4.09
CA SER A 299 -1.15 -16.63 -2.75
C SER A 299 -1.10 -17.81 -1.79
N TYR A 300 0.07 -18.01 -1.19
CA TYR A 300 0.28 -18.87 -0.02
C TYR A 300 -0.66 -18.50 1.15
N PHE A 301 -1.00 -17.22 1.24
CA PHE A 301 -1.98 -16.69 2.18
C PHE A 301 -3.37 -16.76 1.55
N LYS A 302 -4.25 -17.64 2.05
CA LYS A 302 -5.67 -17.61 1.66
C LYS A 302 -6.34 -16.36 2.25
N LEU A 303 -6.15 -15.22 1.60
CA LEU A 303 -6.69 -13.93 2.01
C LEU A 303 -8.18 -13.84 1.67
N TYR A 304 -8.87 -12.92 2.34
CA TYR A 304 -10.28 -12.69 2.10
C TYR A 304 -10.48 -12.05 0.71
N PRO A 305 -11.16 -12.74 -0.24
CA PRO A 305 -11.30 -12.26 -1.62
C PRO A 305 -12.39 -11.18 -1.79
N GLY A 306 -12.96 -10.68 -0.68
CA GLY A 306 -14.19 -9.87 -0.72
C GLY A 306 -15.46 -10.73 -0.78
N SER A 307 -16.61 -10.10 -0.57
CA SER A 307 -17.92 -10.74 -0.70
C SER A 307 -18.17 -11.15 -2.15
N THR A 308 -18.39 -12.44 -2.41
CA THR A 308 -18.76 -12.96 -3.75
C THR A 308 -20.25 -12.75 -4.11
N GLN A 309 -21.02 -12.03 -3.29
CA GLN A 309 -22.45 -11.86 -3.53
C GLN A 309 -22.81 -10.42 -3.85
N THR A 310 -23.37 -10.27 -5.06
CA THR A 310 -23.81 -9.04 -5.75
C THR A 310 -22.68 -8.20 -6.34
N LYS A 311 -22.41 -8.40 -7.64
CA LYS A 311 -21.84 -7.35 -8.50
C LYS A 311 -22.81 -6.17 -8.48
N THR A 312 -22.72 -5.34 -7.45
CA THR A 312 -23.40 -4.05 -7.42
C THR A 312 -23.00 -3.34 -8.70
N LYS A 313 -23.97 -2.84 -9.48
CA LYS A 313 -23.68 -2.16 -10.74
C LYS A 313 -22.73 -1.01 -10.46
N ILE A 314 -21.44 -1.21 -10.75
CA ILE A 314 -20.41 -0.20 -10.56
C ILE A 314 -20.75 0.95 -11.51
N ASP A 315 -20.91 2.16 -10.96
CA ASP A 315 -21.07 3.35 -11.77
C ASP A 315 -19.82 3.53 -12.63
N LYS A 316 -19.99 3.48 -13.96
CA LYS A 316 -18.88 3.61 -14.91
C LYS A 316 -18.14 4.94 -14.77
N ARG A 317 -18.78 5.96 -14.20
CA ARG A 317 -18.17 7.28 -13.93
C ARG A 317 -17.08 7.21 -12.86
N LEU A 318 -17.06 6.17 -12.02
CA LEU A 318 -16.03 5.92 -11.00
C LEU A 318 -14.85 5.08 -11.50
N SER A 319 -14.76 4.80 -12.81
CA SER A 319 -13.66 4.02 -13.40
C SER A 319 -12.29 4.62 -13.10
N ARG A 320 -12.17 5.96 -13.16
CA ARG A 320 -10.93 6.70 -12.86
C ARG A 320 -10.52 6.59 -11.39
N LEU A 321 -11.49 6.62 -10.46
CA LEU A 321 -11.21 6.44 -9.04
C LEU A 321 -10.67 5.03 -8.75
N ARG A 322 -11.27 4.01 -9.37
CA ARG A 322 -10.81 2.63 -9.28
C ARG A 322 -9.42 2.45 -9.90
N GLN A 323 -9.16 3.11 -11.02
CA GLN A 323 -7.84 3.13 -11.65
C GLN A 323 -6.80 3.78 -10.74
N LEU A 324 -7.12 4.93 -10.13
CA LEU A 324 -6.25 5.60 -9.16
C LEU A 324 -5.91 4.65 -8.00
N TYR A 325 -6.90 3.96 -7.44
CA TYR A 325 -6.67 3.00 -6.36
C TYR A 325 -5.72 1.86 -6.78
N LYS A 326 -5.96 1.25 -7.95
CA LYS A 326 -5.09 0.17 -8.47
C LYS A 326 -3.66 0.63 -8.68
N LEU A 327 -3.45 1.79 -9.29
CA LEU A 327 -2.10 2.31 -9.53
C LEU A 327 -1.41 2.77 -8.25
N ALA A 328 -2.15 3.36 -7.31
CA ALA A 328 -1.65 3.70 -5.98
C ALA A 328 -1.17 2.44 -5.24
N LYS A 329 -1.93 1.35 -5.31
CA LYS A 329 -1.53 0.04 -4.75
C LYS A 329 -0.26 -0.51 -5.41
N VAL A 330 -0.15 -0.47 -6.74
CA VAL A 330 1.07 -0.91 -7.44
C VAL A 330 2.29 -0.10 -7.00
N LEU A 331 2.15 1.22 -6.84
CA LEU A 331 3.23 2.08 -6.36
C LEU A 331 3.54 1.85 -4.87
N PHE A 332 2.53 1.57 -4.05
CA PHE A 332 2.68 1.20 -2.64
C PHE A 332 3.54 -0.06 -2.51
N ASP A 333 3.19 -1.14 -3.22
CA ASP A 333 3.95 -2.41 -3.17
C ASP A 333 5.38 -2.27 -3.69
N PHE A 334 5.60 -1.33 -4.61
CA PHE A 334 6.92 -1.00 -5.12
C PHE A 334 7.78 -0.24 -4.10
N VAL A 335 7.19 0.64 -3.28
CA VAL A 335 7.91 1.57 -2.40
C VAL A 335 7.95 1.10 -0.95
N THR A 336 6.79 0.83 -0.34
CA THR A 336 6.65 0.68 1.12
C THR A 336 7.49 -0.46 1.70
N PRO A 337 7.53 -1.67 1.12
CA PRO A 337 8.40 -2.75 1.62
C PRO A 337 9.90 -2.45 1.45
N GLN A 338 10.23 -1.46 0.62
CA GLN A 338 11.59 -1.07 0.27
C GLN A 338 12.07 0.15 1.07
N GLU A 339 11.19 0.85 1.80
CA GLU A 339 11.59 1.94 2.70
C GLU A 339 12.53 1.44 3.82
N TYR A 340 12.50 0.14 4.12
CA TYR A 340 13.32 -0.52 5.13
C TYR A 340 14.53 -1.26 4.54
N GLY A 341 15.03 -0.85 3.38
CA GLY A 341 16.17 -1.43 2.67
C GLY A 341 15.79 -1.94 1.28
N ILE A 342 16.66 -1.81 0.29
CA ILE A 342 16.43 -2.31 -1.07
C ILE A 342 17.07 -3.69 -1.25
N ASP A 343 18.35 -3.79 -0.90
CA ASP A 343 19.12 -5.04 -0.96
C ASP A 343 19.11 -5.76 0.40
N ASP A 344 19.42 -7.06 0.43
CA ASP A 344 19.30 -7.90 1.63
C ASP A 344 20.16 -7.39 2.80
N ASP A 345 21.37 -6.91 2.53
CA ASP A 345 22.26 -6.33 3.54
C ASP A 345 21.67 -5.05 4.16
N GLU A 346 21.10 -4.16 3.34
CA GLU A 346 20.45 -2.93 3.83
C GLU A 346 19.22 -3.27 4.67
N LYS A 347 18.44 -4.27 4.25
CA LYS A 347 17.27 -4.74 4.99
C LYS A 347 17.65 -5.29 6.35
N LEU A 348 18.73 -6.06 6.43
CA LEU A 348 19.25 -6.59 7.69
C LEU A 348 19.77 -5.46 8.59
N GLU A 349 20.56 -4.53 8.05
CA GLU A 349 21.15 -3.42 8.81
C GLU A 349 20.06 -2.51 9.41
N ILE A 350 19.12 -2.04 8.58
CA ILE A 350 17.98 -1.22 9.03
C ILE A 350 17.10 -2.02 10.01
N GLY A 351 16.91 -3.30 9.72
CA GLY A 351 16.21 -4.25 10.58
C GLY A 351 16.77 -4.25 12.00
N LEU A 352 18.08 -4.48 12.12
CA LEU A 352 18.78 -4.55 13.41
C LEU A 352 18.86 -3.18 14.08
N LEU A 353 19.12 -2.09 13.35
CA LEU A 353 19.13 -0.74 13.93
C LEU A 353 17.78 -0.35 14.56
N THR A 354 16.68 -0.92 14.07
CA THR A 354 15.32 -0.63 14.57
C THR A 354 14.87 -1.64 15.62
N SER A 355 14.98 -2.94 15.34
CA SER A 355 14.32 -4.01 16.07
C SER A 355 15.26 -4.90 16.89
N LEU A 356 16.56 -4.62 16.95
CA LEU A 356 17.51 -5.43 17.75
C LEU A 356 17.14 -5.51 19.24
N PRO A 357 16.70 -4.44 19.93
CA PRO A 357 16.29 -4.56 21.33
C PRO A 357 15.13 -5.55 21.50
N LEU A 358 14.11 -5.46 20.65
CA LEU A 358 12.98 -6.40 20.65
C LEU A 358 13.43 -7.83 20.31
N LEU A 359 14.33 -8.00 19.33
CA LEU A 359 14.85 -9.31 18.95
C LEU A 359 15.64 -9.97 20.09
N ARG A 360 16.41 -9.18 20.85
CA ARG A 360 17.10 -9.66 22.07
C ARG A 360 16.09 -10.10 23.13
N GLU A 361 15.05 -9.31 23.37
CA GLU A 361 14.00 -9.66 24.33
C GLU A 361 13.27 -10.95 23.92
N ILE A 362 12.89 -11.10 22.63
CA ILE A 362 12.26 -12.32 22.11
C ILE A 362 13.17 -13.55 22.32
N VAL A 363 14.47 -13.42 22.08
CA VAL A 363 15.44 -14.50 22.33
C VAL A 363 15.52 -14.84 23.82
N MET A 364 15.56 -13.84 24.70
CA MET A 364 15.55 -14.05 26.15
C MET A 364 14.25 -14.72 26.62
N ASP A 365 13.09 -14.32 26.10
CA ASP A 365 11.81 -14.93 26.41
C ASP A 365 11.76 -16.40 25.95
N LEU A 366 12.27 -16.70 24.76
CA LEU A 366 12.32 -18.09 24.26
C LEU A 366 13.20 -18.97 25.16
N GLU A 367 14.33 -18.45 25.64
CA GLU A 367 15.17 -19.13 26.62
C GLU A 367 14.48 -19.26 27.98
N GLU A 368 13.72 -18.24 28.41
CA GLU A 368 12.90 -18.28 29.63
C GLU A 368 11.83 -19.37 29.54
N VAL A 369 11.12 -19.47 28.41
CA VAL A 369 10.09 -20.50 28.18
C VAL A 369 10.73 -21.88 28.17
N GLN A 370 11.87 -22.06 27.49
CA GLN A 370 12.55 -23.35 27.43
C GLN A 370 13.03 -23.83 28.80
N ALA A 371 13.46 -22.90 29.68
CA ALA A 371 13.90 -23.21 31.03
C ALA A 371 12.75 -23.33 32.06
N SER A 372 11.52 -23.01 31.65
CA SER A 372 10.34 -22.99 32.52
C SER A 372 9.63 -24.34 32.52
N PRO A 373 9.15 -24.83 33.69
CA PRO A 373 8.26 -25.99 33.73
C PRO A 373 6.82 -25.64 33.27
N ASP A 374 6.45 -24.36 33.31
CA ASP A 374 5.12 -23.86 32.97
C ASP A 374 5.12 -23.14 31.61
N ALA A 375 4.02 -23.26 30.88
CA ALA A 375 3.81 -22.54 29.63
C ALA A 375 3.60 -21.03 29.87
N LYS A 376 4.18 -20.20 29.00
CA LYS A 376 4.13 -18.73 29.08
C LYS A 376 3.80 -18.13 27.71
N SER A 377 3.13 -16.97 27.72
CA SER A 377 2.84 -16.19 26.51
C SER A 377 3.30 -14.75 26.66
N PHE A 378 4.02 -14.26 25.66
CA PHE A 378 4.51 -12.88 25.59
C PHE A 378 3.90 -12.19 24.37
N PHE A 379 3.31 -11.02 24.57
CA PHE A 379 2.69 -10.24 23.50
C PHE A 379 3.31 -8.85 23.40
N TYR A 380 3.78 -8.50 22.20
CA TYR A 380 4.43 -7.23 21.91
C TYR A 380 3.60 -6.44 20.89
N PHE A 381 3.05 -5.30 21.31
CA PHE A 381 2.26 -4.41 20.46
C PHE A 381 3.10 -3.22 19.99
N THR A 382 3.24 -3.07 18.67
CA THR A 382 4.03 -1.99 18.06
C THR A 382 3.41 -1.58 16.71
N LYS A 383 4.09 -0.70 15.98
CA LYS A 383 3.69 -0.17 14.67
C LYS A 383 4.17 -1.09 13.55
N GLU A 384 3.58 -0.88 12.37
CA GLU A 384 3.93 -1.58 11.13
C GLU A 384 5.43 -1.53 10.80
N SER A 385 6.08 -0.38 10.99
CA SER A 385 7.53 -0.19 10.75
C SER A 385 8.39 -1.16 11.55
N HIS A 386 8.04 -1.42 12.81
CA HIS A 386 8.72 -2.39 13.66
C HIS A 386 8.46 -3.83 13.20
N ILE A 387 7.26 -4.15 12.71
CA ILE A 387 6.95 -5.49 12.20
C ILE A 387 7.76 -5.79 10.93
N TYR A 388 7.84 -4.84 9.98
CA TYR A 388 8.68 -5.02 8.78
C TYR A 388 10.16 -5.18 9.12
N THR A 389 10.69 -4.35 10.01
CA THR A 389 12.11 -4.42 10.39
C THR A 389 12.45 -5.70 11.15
N LEU A 390 11.56 -6.17 12.04
CA LEU A 390 11.70 -7.49 12.67
C LEU A 390 11.63 -8.64 11.66
N LEU A 391 10.71 -8.56 10.68
CA LEU A 391 10.62 -9.52 9.59
C LEU A 391 11.91 -9.55 8.75
N ASN A 392 12.54 -8.39 8.52
CA ASN A 392 13.86 -8.33 7.87
C ASN A 392 14.93 -9.04 8.68
N CYS A 393 14.96 -8.87 10.00
CA CYS A 393 15.88 -9.60 10.86
C CYS A 393 15.68 -11.12 10.77
N ILE A 394 14.45 -11.60 10.57
CA ILE A 394 14.18 -13.04 10.41
C ILE A 394 14.65 -13.52 9.03
N LEU A 395 14.20 -12.85 7.96
CA LEU A 395 14.46 -13.27 6.58
C LEU A 395 15.94 -13.18 6.22
N GLU A 396 16.58 -12.06 6.53
CA GLU A 396 17.97 -11.79 6.16
C GLU A 396 18.95 -12.19 7.28
N GLY A 397 18.45 -12.50 8.48
CA GLY A 397 19.25 -12.94 9.63
C GLY A 397 19.74 -14.38 9.55
N GLY A 398 19.35 -15.13 8.51
CA GLY A 398 19.80 -16.51 8.27
C GLY A 398 18.83 -17.59 8.72
N ILE A 399 17.64 -17.23 9.21
CA ILE A 399 16.61 -18.23 9.53
C ILE A 399 16.02 -18.80 8.24
N GLN A 400 16.05 -20.13 8.10
CA GLN A 400 15.53 -20.79 6.91
C GLN A 400 14.00 -20.68 6.82
N THR A 401 13.50 -19.97 5.80
CA THR A 401 12.06 -19.79 5.55
C THR A 401 11.56 -20.66 4.39
N LYS A 402 10.24 -20.87 4.36
CA LYS A 402 9.51 -21.65 3.34
C LYS A 402 9.05 -20.82 2.16
N ILE A 403 8.92 -19.50 2.34
CA ILE A 403 8.39 -18.57 1.35
C ILE A 403 9.34 -17.40 1.19
N ALA A 404 9.47 -16.91 -0.04
CA ALA A 404 10.23 -15.70 -0.31
C ALA A 404 9.45 -14.45 0.15
N ARG A 405 10.18 -13.38 0.49
CA ARG A 405 9.62 -12.08 0.88
C ARG A 405 8.51 -11.59 -0.05
N ARG A 406 8.72 -11.68 -1.37
CA ARG A 406 7.75 -11.25 -2.40
C ARG A 406 6.39 -11.97 -2.35
N ALA A 407 6.31 -13.11 -1.67
CA ALA A 407 5.07 -13.87 -1.49
C ALA A 407 4.32 -13.47 -0.20
N ILE A 408 4.91 -12.61 0.64
CA ILE A 408 4.25 -12.04 1.81
C ILE A 408 3.50 -10.78 1.33
N PRO A 409 2.17 -10.71 1.52
CA PRO A 409 1.40 -9.54 1.14
C PRO A 409 1.70 -8.37 2.08
N GLU A 410 1.08 -7.22 1.83
CA GLU A 410 1.18 -6.07 2.75
C GLU A 410 0.74 -6.46 4.17
N LEU A 411 1.37 -5.83 5.16
CA LEU A 411 1.09 -6.05 6.57
C LEU A 411 0.07 -5.02 7.06
N ASP A 412 -1.15 -5.46 7.33
CA ASP A 412 -2.23 -4.62 7.82
C ASP A 412 -2.33 -4.57 9.34
N TYR A 413 -3.30 -3.81 9.85
CA TYR A 413 -3.70 -3.82 11.26
C TYR A 413 -3.80 -5.24 11.82
N LEU A 414 -3.26 -5.45 13.02
CA LEU A 414 -3.20 -6.75 13.71
C LEU A 414 -2.38 -7.83 12.98
N SER A 415 -1.47 -7.44 12.07
CA SER A 415 -0.40 -8.31 11.60
C SER A 415 0.38 -8.91 12.76
N GLN A 416 0.77 -10.17 12.61
CA GLN A 416 1.40 -10.95 13.68
C GLN A 416 2.61 -11.69 13.15
N ILE A 417 3.69 -11.70 13.92
CA ILE A 417 4.79 -12.66 13.82
C ILE A 417 4.80 -13.42 15.15
N CYS A 418 4.70 -14.74 15.10
CA CYS A 418 4.65 -15.58 16.30
C CYS A 418 5.82 -16.56 16.30
N PHE A 419 6.64 -16.48 17.35
CA PHE A 419 7.66 -17.48 17.67
C PHE A 419 7.02 -18.48 18.64
N GLU A 420 6.92 -19.73 18.21
CA GLU A 420 6.29 -20.79 18.97
C GLU A 420 7.35 -21.84 19.33
N LEU A 421 7.67 -21.97 20.61
CA LEU A 421 8.50 -23.07 21.14
C LEU A 421 7.60 -24.28 21.41
N TYR A 422 7.97 -25.42 20.83
CA TYR A 422 7.31 -26.71 21.05
C TYR A 422 8.24 -27.62 21.82
N GLU A 423 7.67 -28.34 22.77
CA GLU A 423 8.31 -29.42 23.50
C GLU A 423 7.66 -30.74 23.10
N ALA A 424 8.50 -31.75 22.83
CA ALA A 424 8.06 -33.11 22.61
C ALA A 424 8.86 -34.04 23.51
N GLN A 425 8.15 -34.81 24.34
CA GLN A 425 8.72 -35.81 25.21
C GLN A 425 8.77 -37.15 24.48
N ASP A 426 9.94 -37.76 24.43
CA ASP A 426 10.06 -39.16 24.00
C ASP A 426 9.58 -40.09 25.12
N SER A 427 8.59 -40.92 24.80
CA SER A 427 7.98 -41.88 25.71
C SER A 427 8.96 -42.94 26.23
N GLU A 428 10.03 -43.24 25.49
CA GLU A 428 10.97 -44.30 25.85
C GLU A 428 12.18 -43.79 26.66
N SER A 429 12.69 -42.60 26.34
CA SER A 429 13.92 -42.06 26.95
C SER A 429 13.69 -41.01 28.03
N ALA A 430 12.45 -40.55 28.23
CA ALA A 430 12.10 -39.40 29.07
C ALA A 430 12.91 -38.13 28.73
N THR A 431 13.49 -38.07 27.53
CA THR A 431 14.20 -36.89 27.03
C THR A 431 13.21 -35.96 26.35
N PHE A 432 13.47 -34.67 26.49
CA PHE A 432 12.69 -33.62 25.86
C PHE A 432 13.44 -33.09 24.64
N SER A 433 12.72 -33.00 23.53
CA SER A 433 13.17 -32.34 22.31
C SER A 433 12.39 -31.05 22.14
N TYR A 434 13.08 -30.00 21.69
CA TYR A 434 12.52 -28.67 21.58
C TYR A 434 12.70 -28.15 20.16
N SER A 435 11.66 -27.52 19.63
CA SER A 435 11.72 -26.91 18.31
C SER A 435 11.06 -25.54 18.31
N ILE A 436 11.55 -24.64 17.47
CA ILE A 436 10.91 -23.34 17.24
C ILE A 436 10.26 -23.34 15.86
N ARG A 437 9.04 -22.83 15.80
CA ARG A 437 8.35 -22.49 14.55
C ARG A 437 8.00 -21.02 14.55
N ILE A 438 8.32 -20.34 13.45
CA ILE A 438 7.91 -18.96 13.21
C ILE A 438 6.72 -18.98 12.25
N SER A 439 5.65 -18.29 12.63
CA SER A 439 4.46 -18.08 11.80
C SER A 439 4.17 -16.60 11.63
N ILE A 440 3.49 -16.25 10.54
CA ILE A 440 3.13 -14.88 10.19
C ILE A 440 1.66 -14.80 9.76
N SER A 441 0.97 -13.73 10.15
CA SER A 441 -0.31 -13.32 9.58
C SER A 441 -0.18 -11.87 9.09
N PRO A 442 -0.69 -11.55 7.88
CA PRO A 442 -0.73 -10.19 7.37
C PRO A 442 -1.86 -9.34 7.98
N GLY A 443 -2.55 -9.83 9.00
CA GLY A 443 -3.55 -9.04 9.74
C GLY A 443 -4.88 -8.92 9.01
N CYS A 444 -5.59 -7.82 9.26
CA CYS A 444 -6.92 -7.50 8.71
C CYS A 444 -6.85 -7.06 7.24
N HIS A 445 -6.37 -7.96 6.38
CA HIS A 445 -6.07 -7.69 4.99
C HIS A 445 -7.27 -7.83 4.05
N THR A 446 -7.34 -6.94 3.05
CA THR A 446 -8.30 -7.01 1.94
C THR A 446 -7.64 -6.59 0.62
N PHE A 447 -7.80 -7.40 -0.44
CA PHE A 447 -7.20 -7.10 -1.74
C PHE A 447 -7.87 -5.94 -2.48
N ASP A 448 -9.20 -5.90 -2.49
CA ASP A 448 -9.96 -4.84 -3.13
C ASP A 448 -10.95 -4.23 -2.14
N PRO A 449 -10.49 -3.32 -1.26
CA PRO A 449 -11.35 -2.50 -0.43
C PRO A 449 -12.48 -1.88 -1.22
N LEU A 450 -12.27 -1.52 -2.49
CA LEU A 450 -13.30 -0.91 -3.33
C LEU A 450 -14.48 -1.84 -3.61
N ASP A 451 -14.32 -3.15 -3.45
CA ASP A 451 -15.33 -4.19 -3.66
C ASP A 451 -15.75 -4.92 -2.37
N VAL A 452 -15.18 -4.56 -1.22
CA VAL A 452 -15.61 -5.10 0.08
C VAL A 452 -16.92 -4.47 0.54
N GLN A 453 -17.89 -5.33 0.86
CA GLN A 453 -19.05 -4.97 1.66
C GLN A 453 -18.81 -5.38 3.10
N LEU A 454 -18.71 -4.40 4.01
CA LEU A 454 -18.62 -4.66 5.43
C LEU A 454 -19.98 -5.07 5.97
N ASP A 455 -19.98 -6.04 6.88
CA ASP A 455 -21.19 -6.46 7.59
C ASP A 455 -21.63 -5.40 8.63
N SER A 456 -22.73 -5.65 9.33
CA SER A 456 -23.23 -4.76 10.40
C SER A 456 -22.23 -4.50 11.53
N ARG A 457 -21.19 -5.34 11.69
CA ARG A 457 -20.12 -5.14 12.69
C ARG A 457 -19.07 -4.16 12.20
N HIS A 458 -19.10 -3.77 10.92
CA HIS A 458 -18.17 -2.85 10.28
C HIS A 458 -16.70 -3.26 10.48
N ALA A 459 -16.41 -4.55 10.28
CA ALA A 459 -15.09 -5.13 10.54
C ALA A 459 -14.64 -6.08 9.44
N ILE A 460 -13.32 -6.13 9.21
CA ILE A 460 -12.67 -7.10 8.32
C ILE A 460 -12.05 -8.21 9.18
N GLY A 461 -12.19 -9.46 8.72
CA GLY A 461 -11.56 -10.60 9.40
C GLY A 461 -10.03 -10.53 9.34
N CYS A 462 -9.37 -11.01 10.39
CA CYS A 462 -7.93 -11.20 10.36
C CYS A 462 -7.57 -12.43 9.53
N ALA A 463 -6.59 -12.31 8.63
CA ALA A 463 -6.04 -13.43 7.88
C ALA A 463 -5.48 -14.49 8.84
N PRO A 464 -5.66 -15.79 8.55
CA PRO A 464 -5.13 -16.85 9.40
C PRO A 464 -3.60 -16.87 9.36
N ARG A 465 -2.97 -17.19 10.50
CA ARG A 465 -1.52 -17.39 10.58
C ARG A 465 -1.09 -18.52 9.65
N ARG A 466 0.06 -18.33 8.99
CA ARG A 466 0.73 -19.34 8.17
C ARG A 466 2.17 -19.52 8.63
N SER A 467 2.68 -20.74 8.45
CA SER A 467 4.03 -21.11 8.87
C SER A 467 5.06 -20.46 7.96
N LEU A 468 5.87 -19.54 8.49
CA LEU A 468 6.98 -18.93 7.75
C LEU A 468 8.17 -19.91 7.66
N THR A 469 8.42 -20.68 8.72
CA THR A 469 9.50 -21.66 8.80
C THR A 469 8.97 -23.10 8.93
N ALA A 470 9.83 -24.09 8.79
CA ALA A 470 9.58 -25.43 9.37
C ALA A 470 9.78 -25.39 10.90
N HIS A 471 9.49 -26.51 11.57
CA HIS A 471 10.01 -26.72 12.92
C HIS A 471 11.53 -26.88 12.79
N GLN A 472 12.27 -26.00 13.46
CA GLN A 472 13.74 -26.02 13.49
C GLN A 472 14.21 -26.32 14.90
N ASP A 473 15.42 -26.85 15.05
CA ASP A 473 16.02 -27.02 16.38
C ASP A 473 16.08 -25.66 17.09
N TRP A 474 15.63 -25.63 18.34
CA TRP A 474 15.51 -24.37 19.06
C TRP A 474 16.86 -23.70 19.29
N LYS A 475 17.95 -24.47 19.53
CA LYS A 475 19.28 -23.90 19.76
C LYS A 475 19.82 -23.31 18.47
N GLU A 476 19.66 -24.00 17.35
CA GLU A 476 20.06 -23.49 16.04
C GLU A 476 19.38 -22.15 15.74
N VAL A 477 18.07 -22.03 16.00
CA VAL A 477 17.34 -20.77 15.83
C VAL A 477 17.89 -19.67 16.75
N ILE A 478 18.07 -19.95 18.04
CA ILE A 478 18.57 -18.97 19.01
C ILE A 478 20.00 -18.52 18.68
N GLU A 479 20.89 -19.46 18.37
CA GLU A 479 22.28 -19.18 17.98
C GLU A 479 22.34 -18.36 16.67
N THR A 480 21.50 -18.69 15.69
CA THR A 480 21.40 -17.94 14.43
C THR A 480 20.98 -16.49 14.66
N LEU A 481 19.98 -16.25 15.51
CA LEU A 481 19.56 -14.89 15.86
C LEU A 481 20.65 -14.14 16.64
N LYS A 482 21.24 -14.79 17.66
CA LYS A 482 22.32 -14.22 18.49
C LYS A 482 23.55 -13.85 17.66
N ALA A 483 23.88 -14.61 16.62
CA ALA A 483 25.01 -14.32 15.73
C ALA A 483 24.92 -12.96 15.02
N LYS A 484 23.72 -12.34 14.96
CA LYS A 484 23.50 -11.02 14.36
C LYS A 484 23.52 -9.85 15.35
N PHE A 485 23.62 -10.13 16.66
CA PHE A 485 23.44 -9.10 17.70
C PHE A 485 24.53 -8.04 17.75
N ASP A 486 25.71 -8.35 17.21
CA ASP A 486 26.87 -7.45 17.20
C ASP A 486 27.15 -6.87 15.80
N THR A 487 26.26 -7.12 14.82
CA THR A 487 26.41 -6.64 13.44
C THR A 487 26.27 -5.11 13.34
N VAL A 488 25.48 -4.50 14.23
CA VAL A 488 25.26 -3.05 14.26
C VAL A 488 25.58 -2.46 15.64
N LYS A 489 25.94 -1.17 15.67
CA LYS A 489 26.19 -0.44 16.93
C LYS A 489 25.03 0.49 17.22
N LEU A 490 24.21 0.13 18.20
CA LEU A 490 23.16 1.01 18.69
C LEU A 490 23.75 2.19 19.49
N PRO A 491 23.09 3.37 19.47
CA PRO A 491 23.44 4.48 20.35
C PRO A 491 23.40 4.08 21.84
N LYS A 492 24.25 4.69 22.67
CA LYS A 492 24.32 4.39 24.11
C LYS A 492 23.05 4.74 24.88
N SER A 493 22.24 5.66 24.37
CA SER A 493 20.96 6.06 24.96
C SER A 493 19.85 5.95 23.93
N PHE A 494 18.76 5.28 24.30
CA PHE A 494 17.54 5.25 23.48
C PHE A 494 16.85 6.61 23.55
N ILE A 495 16.62 7.21 22.38
CA ILE A 495 15.85 8.44 22.24
C ILE A 495 14.61 8.08 21.43
N ALA A 496 13.49 7.94 22.14
CA ALA A 496 12.19 7.66 21.52
C ALA A 496 11.84 8.79 20.54
N VAL A 497 11.46 8.43 19.33
CA VAL A 497 10.97 9.37 18.34
C VAL A 497 9.46 9.32 18.33
N ASN A 498 8.84 10.43 18.70
CA ASN A 498 7.39 10.54 18.55
C ASN A 498 7.05 10.85 17.08
N LEU A 499 6.58 9.84 16.35
CA LEU A 499 6.21 9.96 14.94
C LEU A 499 5.02 10.92 14.71
N SER A 500 4.16 11.15 15.72
CA SER A 500 3.12 12.19 15.64
C SER A 500 3.73 13.58 15.46
N ASP A 501 4.89 13.80 16.07
CA ASP A 501 5.55 15.11 16.12
C ASP A 501 6.46 15.30 14.90
N LYS A 502 6.98 14.23 14.28
CA LYS A 502 7.73 14.32 13.00
C LYS A 502 6.86 14.84 11.83
N HIS A 503 5.58 14.51 11.78
CA HIS A 503 4.65 15.10 10.79
C HIS A 503 4.41 16.60 11.02
N ALA A 504 4.66 17.10 12.23
CA ALA A 504 4.62 18.52 12.55
C ALA A 504 6.00 19.19 12.34
N ALA A 505 7.10 18.53 12.69
CA ALA A 505 8.46 19.05 12.57
C ALA A 505 8.96 19.11 11.12
N ALA A 506 8.54 18.18 10.25
CA ALA A 506 8.81 18.27 8.81
C ALA A 506 8.14 19.51 8.18
N LYS A 507 7.04 20.03 8.78
CA LYS A 507 6.42 21.29 8.33
C LYS A 507 7.30 22.51 8.59
N TYR A 508 8.05 22.52 9.70
CA TYR A 508 8.90 23.65 10.06
C TYR A 508 10.14 23.77 9.17
N VAL A 509 10.76 22.64 8.79
CA VAL A 509 11.95 22.65 7.93
C VAL A 509 11.58 23.03 6.48
N ASP A 510 10.44 22.55 5.97
CA ASP A 510 9.94 22.95 4.63
C ASP A 510 9.45 24.41 4.57
N GLU A 511 9.06 25.00 5.71
CA GLU A 511 8.70 26.44 5.81
C GLU A 511 9.96 27.33 5.88
N GLU A 512 11.01 26.95 6.62
CA GLU A 512 12.29 27.67 6.66
C GLU A 512 13.01 27.66 5.30
N GLU A 513 13.02 26.53 4.58
CA GLU A 513 13.61 26.46 3.23
C GLU A 513 12.83 27.32 2.20
N LYS A 514 11.54 27.57 2.42
CA LYS A 514 10.72 28.49 1.60
C LYS A 514 10.92 29.97 1.98
N GLU A 515 11.13 30.28 3.25
CA GLU A 515 11.44 31.65 3.69
C GLU A 515 12.86 32.07 3.24
N GLU A 516 13.85 31.19 3.27
CA GLU A 516 15.19 31.48 2.73
C GLU A 516 15.18 31.67 1.20
N ALA A 517 14.33 30.94 0.46
CA ALA A 517 14.21 31.08 -0.98
C ALA A 517 13.49 32.37 -1.43
N THR A 518 12.64 32.95 -0.57
CA THR A 518 11.91 34.21 -0.86
C THR A 518 12.63 35.46 -0.37
N GLY A 519 13.58 35.33 0.56
CA GLY A 519 14.39 36.44 1.08
C GLY A 519 15.52 36.96 0.17
N VAL A 520 15.84 36.26 -0.92
CA VAL A 520 16.99 36.60 -1.79
C VAL A 520 16.63 37.51 -2.98
N GLU A 521 15.34 37.81 -3.23
CA GLU A 521 14.92 38.74 -4.30
C GLU A 521 14.53 40.15 -3.79
N SER A 522 14.95 40.53 -2.57
CA SER A 522 14.74 41.88 -2.03
C SER A 522 15.99 42.43 -1.36
N GLY A 523 17.01 42.75 -2.16
CA GLY A 523 18.24 43.40 -1.71
C GLY A 523 18.93 44.18 -2.80
#